data_AF-A0A8H8NYQ9-F1
#
_entry.id   AF-A0A8H8NYQ9-F1
#
_cell.length_a   1.000
_cell.length_b   1.000
_cell.length_c   1.000
_cell.angle_alpha   90.00
_cell.angle_beta   90.00
_cell.angle_gamma   90.00
#
_symmetry.space_group_name_H-M   'P 1'
#
loop_
_entity.id
_entity.type
_entity.pdbx_description
1 polymer ?
#
loop_
_entity_poly.entity_id
_entity_poly.type
_entity_poly.pdbx_seq_one_letter_code
_entity_poly.pdbx_strand_id
1 'polypeptide(L)'
;MVFWGLVTTLALAGISSAKPTPRAGCSPLQLVFAAGTGEKGLGLAGEPLSEALGAAIPGTTTYALPYDTSVEYDTTLVAAADSVQQYFASQSTACPDQKFVFGGYSKGAMVVHRTSLPDPIKSKVVALVMFGDPYLKYQTTEFENAWPIDNPEVNLQPGSTTVPGANVASFCNSGDIICDLMGNAVEPHLAYGTDGSATKAASFVKGDDPLVSVTIASAFPPYGDSAGYYVILANEIGVNVELFLVDLFKAEHKDTKFIENYNPFGLVPVLEDEDGTKLYESRAICRYLIAKYAPESELLPNPSDVKKYGLFEQAASIEYSSFDRWGASITIGRVIAPMAGWPIDEEEVKKAINTLTSNMEAYERILSKQKYLAGNAFTFADLSHLPFGQIINHFYPEIFSSQPHVKLWWDTISSRDSWKSTLKLTGEY
;
A
#
# COMPACT_ATOMS: atom_id res chain seq x y z
N MET A 1 -12.67 70.74 -27.86
CA MET A 1 -13.59 69.67 -28.29
C MET A 1 -14.01 68.91 -27.04
N VAL A 2 -15.33 68.83 -26.85
CA VAL A 2 -16.06 68.18 -25.75
C VAL A 2 -16.09 66.67 -25.98
N PHE A 3 -15.99 65.87 -24.90
CA PHE A 3 -16.66 64.57 -24.68
C PHE A 3 -16.39 64.15 -23.21
N TRP A 4 -17.18 64.57 -22.23
CA TRP A 4 -18.30 63.83 -21.61
C TRP A 4 -18.20 62.30 -21.58
N GLY A 5 -18.00 61.75 -20.36
CA GLY A 5 -18.98 60.86 -19.73
C GLY A 5 -18.76 59.35 -19.84
N LEU A 6 -18.26 58.74 -18.76
CA LEU A 6 -18.90 57.58 -18.09
C LEU A 6 -18.15 57.28 -16.78
N VAL A 7 -18.66 57.86 -15.69
CA VAL A 7 -18.36 57.44 -14.32
C VAL A 7 -19.29 56.26 -14.04
N THR A 8 -18.77 55.04 -14.10
CA THR A 8 -19.46 53.88 -13.52
C THR A 8 -19.13 53.80 -12.04
N THR A 9 -20.12 54.12 -11.22
CA THR A 9 -20.19 53.84 -9.80
C THR A 9 -20.01 52.33 -9.55
N LEU A 10 -18.82 51.91 -9.11
CA LEU A 10 -18.71 50.62 -8.43
C LEU A 10 -19.36 50.76 -7.06
N ALA A 11 -20.45 50.02 -6.87
CA ALA A 11 -21.14 49.91 -5.60
C ALA A 11 -20.17 49.43 -4.52
N LEU A 12 -20.14 50.16 -3.39
CA LEU A 12 -19.64 49.67 -2.12
C LEU A 12 -20.52 48.48 -1.68
N ALA A 13 -20.17 47.28 -2.16
CA ALA A 13 -20.65 46.04 -1.58
C ALA A 13 -20.01 45.89 -0.20
N GLY A 14 -20.85 45.72 0.81
CA GLY A 14 -20.52 45.93 2.21
C GLY A 14 -19.29 45.17 2.68
N ILE A 15 -18.65 45.76 3.68
CA ILE A 15 -17.76 45.06 4.61
C ILE A 15 -18.59 43.93 5.19
N SER A 16 -18.47 42.74 4.61
CA SER A 16 -18.92 41.52 5.25
C SER A 16 -18.02 41.39 6.46
N SER A 17 -18.56 41.74 7.63
CA SER A 17 -18.04 41.30 8.91
C SER A 17 -17.74 39.81 8.75
N ALA A 18 -16.46 39.46 8.69
CA ALA A 18 -16.04 38.08 8.77
C ALA A 18 -16.69 37.55 10.04
N LYS A 19 -17.66 36.63 9.90
CA LYS A 19 -18.16 35.89 11.05
C LYS A 19 -16.92 35.34 11.75
N PRO A 20 -16.73 35.60 13.06
CA PRO A 20 -15.64 34.99 13.79
C PRO A 20 -15.80 33.49 13.61
N THR A 21 -14.82 32.83 12.97
CA THR A 21 -14.76 31.38 12.95
C THR A 21 -14.83 30.94 14.42
N PRO A 22 -15.80 30.10 14.82
CA PRO A 22 -15.94 29.72 16.21
C PRO A 22 -14.61 29.15 16.69
N ARG A 23 -14.13 29.60 17.86
CA ARG A 23 -13.09 28.88 18.61
C ARG A 23 -13.58 27.44 18.70
N ALA A 24 -12.93 26.51 18.00
CA ALA A 24 -13.36 25.13 17.97
C ALA A 24 -13.38 24.61 19.42
N GLY A 25 -14.57 24.25 19.90
CA GLY A 25 -14.72 23.65 21.23
C GLY A 25 -13.90 22.37 21.35
N CYS A 26 -13.70 21.89 22.57
CA CYS A 26 -13.02 20.61 22.77
C CYS A 26 -13.75 19.49 22.03
N SER A 27 -12.97 18.61 21.42
CA SER A 27 -13.45 17.45 20.67
C SER A 27 -12.60 16.23 21.02
N PRO A 28 -13.10 15.00 20.80
CA PRO A 28 -12.29 13.80 20.96
C PRO A 28 -11.06 13.81 20.04
N LEU A 29 -11.25 14.29 18.79
CA LEU A 29 -10.21 14.40 17.78
C LEU A 29 -10.34 15.73 17.04
N GLN A 30 -9.23 16.42 16.83
CA GLN A 30 -9.19 17.63 15.99
C GLN A 30 -8.16 17.50 14.88
N LEU A 31 -8.59 17.74 13.65
CA LEU A 31 -7.69 17.98 12.52
C LEU A 31 -7.15 19.41 12.58
N VAL A 32 -5.84 19.57 12.70
CA VAL A 32 -5.14 20.83 12.44
C VAL A 32 -4.54 20.72 11.05
N PHE A 33 -4.81 21.66 10.16
CA PHE A 33 -4.38 21.55 8.76
C PHE A 33 -3.71 22.82 8.25
N ALA A 34 -2.52 22.68 7.65
CA ALA A 34 -1.81 23.74 6.95
C ALA A 34 -2.02 23.62 5.43
N ALA A 35 -2.75 24.57 4.84
CA ALA A 35 -3.03 24.62 3.40
C ALA A 35 -1.77 24.88 2.56
N GLY A 36 -1.84 24.69 1.24
CA GLY A 36 -0.74 24.89 0.30
C GLY A 36 -0.50 26.34 -0.13
N THR A 37 0.45 26.53 -1.04
CA THR A 37 0.82 27.86 -1.56
C THR A 37 -0.35 28.54 -2.26
N GLY A 38 -0.66 29.78 -1.88
CA GLY A 38 -1.74 30.60 -2.42
C GLY A 38 -3.14 30.24 -1.92
N GLU A 39 -3.27 29.22 -1.07
CA GLU A 39 -4.56 28.74 -0.59
C GLU A 39 -5.09 29.52 0.60
N LYS A 40 -6.39 29.35 0.88
CA LYS A 40 -7.08 29.92 2.04
C LYS A 40 -7.93 28.84 2.70
N GLY A 41 -8.15 28.97 4.01
CA GLY A 41 -8.92 27.97 4.76
C GLY A 41 -8.20 26.62 4.76
N LEU A 42 -8.93 25.55 4.51
CA LEU A 42 -8.37 24.20 4.45
C LEU A 42 -7.72 23.86 3.09
N GLY A 43 -7.96 24.68 2.06
CA GLY A 43 -7.38 24.46 0.74
C GLY A 43 -7.87 23.19 0.06
N LEU A 44 -7.16 22.79 -0.99
CA LEU A 44 -7.51 21.73 -1.92
C LEU A 44 -7.56 20.35 -1.25
N ALA A 45 -6.58 20.03 -0.40
CA ALA A 45 -6.49 18.72 0.25
C ALA A 45 -7.13 18.68 1.64
N GLY A 46 -7.16 19.82 2.36
CA GLY A 46 -7.64 19.85 3.73
C GLY A 46 -9.16 19.80 3.86
N GLU A 47 -9.91 20.40 2.92
CA GLU A 47 -11.38 20.37 2.97
C GLU A 47 -11.90 18.93 2.80
N PRO A 48 -11.48 18.18 1.76
CA PRO A 48 -11.92 16.79 1.60
C PRO A 48 -11.44 15.88 2.74
N LEU A 49 -10.25 16.13 3.31
CA LEU A 49 -9.77 15.39 4.48
C LEU A 49 -10.63 15.65 5.72
N SER A 50 -11.04 16.90 5.94
CA SER A 50 -11.94 17.27 7.04
C SER A 50 -13.29 16.56 6.92
N GLU A 51 -13.87 16.54 5.71
CA GLU A 51 -15.13 15.83 5.45
C GLU A 51 -14.97 14.32 5.68
N ALA A 52 -13.91 13.72 5.15
CA ALA A 52 -13.65 12.28 5.28
C ALA A 52 -13.42 11.87 6.75
N LEU A 53 -12.66 12.65 7.53
CA LEU A 53 -12.44 12.40 8.96
C LEU A 53 -13.72 12.57 9.78
N GLY A 54 -14.54 13.58 9.46
CA GLY A 54 -15.83 13.78 10.11
C GLY A 54 -16.79 12.60 9.89
N ALA A 55 -16.74 11.99 8.71
CA ALA A 55 -17.51 10.79 8.39
C ALA A 55 -16.95 9.52 9.06
N ALA A 56 -15.62 9.34 9.03
CA ALA A 56 -14.95 8.14 9.53
C ALA A 56 -14.90 8.08 11.07
N ILE A 57 -14.74 9.23 11.73
CA ILE A 57 -14.60 9.38 13.17
C ILE A 57 -15.57 10.48 13.65
N PRO A 58 -16.83 10.11 13.96
CA PRO A 58 -17.85 11.07 14.39
C PRO A 58 -17.40 11.89 15.61
N GLY A 59 -17.62 13.20 15.56
CA GLY A 59 -17.17 14.14 16.59
C GLY A 59 -15.79 14.76 16.32
N THR A 60 -15.15 14.41 15.20
CA THR A 60 -13.94 15.11 14.74
C THR A 60 -14.26 16.57 14.41
N THR A 61 -13.43 17.50 14.90
CA THR A 61 -13.48 18.91 14.51
C THR A 61 -12.26 19.30 13.69
N THR A 62 -12.30 20.45 13.02
CA THR A 62 -11.21 20.89 12.16
C THR A 62 -10.81 22.33 12.45
N TYR A 63 -9.51 22.59 12.40
CA TYR A 63 -8.89 23.91 12.49
C TYR A 63 -7.98 24.15 11.28
N ALA A 64 -8.41 25.05 10.41
CA ALA A 64 -7.58 25.58 9.33
C ALA A 64 -6.55 26.55 9.90
N LEU A 65 -5.27 26.25 9.75
CA LEU A 65 -4.19 27.09 10.27
C LEU A 65 -4.16 28.44 9.52
N PRO A 66 -4.36 29.58 10.21
CA PRO A 66 -4.18 30.88 9.59
C PRO A 66 -2.69 31.20 9.51
N TYR A 67 -2.12 31.15 8.32
CA TYR A 67 -0.74 31.55 8.07
C TYR A 67 -0.56 32.17 6.68
N ASP A 68 0.61 32.76 6.43
CA ASP A 68 0.94 33.34 5.12
C ASP A 68 1.28 32.25 4.09
N THR A 69 0.33 31.96 3.20
CA THR A 69 0.45 30.97 2.13
C THR A 69 1.16 31.51 0.88
N SER A 70 1.70 32.73 0.88
CA SER A 70 2.36 33.32 -0.30
C SER A 70 3.58 32.52 -0.79
N VAL A 71 4.06 32.85 -2.00
CA VAL A 71 5.21 32.24 -2.70
C VAL A 71 6.56 32.70 -2.11
N GLU A 72 6.65 32.74 -0.79
CA GLU A 72 7.86 32.96 0.00
C GLU A 72 7.99 31.76 0.94
N TYR A 73 9.20 31.22 1.13
CA TYR A 73 9.40 29.96 1.85
C TYR A 73 10.43 30.05 2.98
N ASP A 74 11.11 31.18 3.16
CA ASP A 74 12.12 31.29 4.22
C ASP A 74 11.47 31.76 5.52
N THR A 75 10.92 32.97 5.50
CA THR A 75 10.41 33.66 6.68
C THR A 75 9.00 33.22 7.05
N THR A 76 8.13 33.01 6.05
CA THR A 76 6.74 32.63 6.28
C THR A 76 6.59 31.22 6.82
N LEU A 77 7.48 30.28 6.45
CA LEU A 77 7.49 28.93 7.02
C LEU A 77 7.85 28.93 8.51
N VAL A 78 8.83 29.74 8.93
CA VAL A 78 9.20 29.87 10.34
C VAL A 78 8.04 30.48 11.14
N ALA A 79 7.48 31.58 10.65
CA ALA A 79 6.34 32.22 11.31
C ALA A 79 5.10 31.31 11.38
N ALA A 80 4.87 30.48 10.36
CA ALA A 80 3.80 29.49 10.35
C ALA A 80 4.03 28.41 11.41
N ALA A 81 5.24 27.84 11.48
CA ALA A 81 5.60 26.85 12.49
C ALA A 81 5.46 27.39 13.92
N ASP A 82 5.87 28.64 14.18
CA ASP A 82 5.69 29.29 15.48
C ASP A 82 4.19 29.45 15.83
N SER A 83 3.38 29.84 14.85
CA SER A 83 1.93 30.00 15.03
C SER A 83 1.24 28.66 15.33
N VAL A 84 1.67 27.58 14.68
CA VAL A 84 1.22 26.21 14.97
C VAL A 84 1.55 25.83 16.40
N GLN A 85 2.80 26.03 16.84
CA GLN A 85 3.23 25.68 18.19
C GLN A 85 2.40 26.40 19.26
N GLN A 86 2.16 27.70 19.07
CA GLN A 86 1.31 28.49 19.97
C GLN A 86 -0.14 27.98 20.00
N TYR A 87 -0.69 27.63 18.84
CA TYR A 87 -2.03 27.07 18.75
C TYR A 87 -2.14 25.76 19.52
N PHE A 88 -1.28 24.78 19.24
CA PHE A 88 -1.27 23.49 19.93
C PHE A 88 -1.10 23.63 21.44
N ALA A 89 -0.23 24.53 21.90
CA ALA A 89 -0.04 24.82 23.32
C ALA A 89 -1.32 25.36 23.98
N SER A 90 -1.96 26.34 23.32
CA SER A 90 -3.20 26.93 23.82
C SER A 90 -4.36 25.93 23.85
N GLN A 91 -4.53 25.14 22.77
CA GLN A 91 -5.61 24.19 22.63
C GLN A 91 -5.42 22.98 23.55
N SER A 92 -4.20 22.47 23.70
CA SER A 92 -3.90 21.37 24.63
C SER A 92 -4.08 21.75 26.09
N THR A 93 -3.95 23.03 26.42
CA THR A 93 -4.23 23.57 27.76
C THR A 93 -5.75 23.68 27.99
N ALA A 94 -6.49 24.17 26.99
CA ALA A 94 -7.94 24.31 27.08
C ALA A 94 -8.67 22.96 27.05
N CYS A 95 -8.13 21.98 26.34
CA CYS A 95 -8.71 20.66 26.10
C CYS A 95 -7.69 19.55 26.42
N PRO A 96 -7.47 19.22 27.70
CA PRO A 96 -6.41 18.30 28.12
C PRO A 96 -6.51 16.90 27.49
N ASP A 97 -7.71 16.40 27.24
CA ASP A 97 -7.94 15.04 26.72
C ASP A 97 -8.06 14.99 25.19
N GLN A 98 -8.06 16.14 24.51
CA GLN A 98 -8.20 16.20 23.05
C GLN A 98 -6.99 15.61 22.36
N LYS A 99 -7.23 14.76 21.36
CA LYS A 99 -6.23 14.23 20.44
C LYS A 99 -6.21 15.03 19.14
N PHE A 100 -5.09 14.98 18.44
CA PHE A 100 -4.87 15.76 17.23
C PHE A 100 -4.41 14.90 16.06
N VAL A 101 -4.91 15.23 14.87
CA VAL A 101 -4.27 14.91 13.60
C VAL A 101 -3.63 16.19 13.11
N PHE A 102 -2.37 16.14 12.66
CA PHE A 102 -1.72 17.31 12.05
C PHE A 102 -1.38 17.04 10.59
N GLY A 103 -2.00 17.80 9.70
CA GLY A 103 -1.87 17.61 8.25
C GLY A 103 -1.34 18.84 7.52
N GLY A 104 -0.80 18.60 6.33
CA GLY A 104 -0.25 19.66 5.49
C GLY A 104 -0.22 19.28 4.02
N TYR A 105 -0.44 20.26 3.14
CA TYR A 105 -0.35 20.08 1.69
C TYR A 105 0.72 21.00 1.10
N SER A 106 1.64 20.48 0.28
CA SER A 106 2.67 21.25 -0.42
C SER A 106 3.49 22.11 0.55
N LYS A 107 3.45 23.45 0.46
CA LYS A 107 4.03 24.36 1.48
C LYS A 107 3.58 24.03 2.91
N GLY A 108 2.32 23.63 3.10
CA GLY A 108 1.79 23.22 4.39
C GLY A 108 2.46 21.97 4.95
N ALA A 109 2.89 21.02 4.11
CA ALA A 109 3.69 19.88 4.57
C ALA A 109 5.05 20.35 5.11
N MET A 110 5.66 21.35 4.47
CA MET A 110 6.90 21.96 5.00
C MET A 110 6.67 22.67 6.35
N VAL A 111 5.49 23.26 6.58
CA VAL A 111 5.12 23.83 7.89
C VAL A 111 5.07 22.74 8.95
N VAL A 112 4.53 21.55 8.64
CA VAL A 112 4.51 20.42 9.57
C VAL A 112 5.92 20.01 9.94
N HIS A 113 6.80 19.80 8.96
CA HIS A 113 8.22 19.49 9.19
C HIS A 113 8.92 20.56 10.03
N ARG A 114 8.65 21.85 9.78
CA ARG A 114 9.26 22.95 10.55
C ARG A 114 8.71 23.08 11.97
N THR A 115 7.63 22.40 12.32
CA THR A 115 6.97 22.54 13.62
C THR A 115 7.66 21.65 14.66
N SER A 116 8.07 22.23 15.79
CA SER A 116 8.56 21.48 16.93
C SER A 116 7.60 21.59 18.11
N LEU A 117 6.98 20.48 18.50
CA LEU A 117 6.09 20.41 19.67
C LEU A 117 6.83 19.86 20.90
N PRO A 118 6.53 20.33 22.12
CA PRO A 118 7.04 19.70 23.33
C PRO A 118 6.38 18.33 23.58
N ASP A 119 7.07 17.40 24.23
CA ASP A 119 6.64 15.99 24.43
C ASP A 119 5.20 15.81 24.96
N PRO A 120 4.71 16.63 25.93
CA PRO A 120 3.33 16.51 26.42
C PRO A 120 2.26 16.81 25.36
N ILE A 121 2.63 17.52 24.29
CA ILE A 121 1.76 17.84 23.17
C ILE A 121 1.99 16.83 22.03
N LYS A 122 3.24 16.46 21.73
CA LYS A 122 3.56 15.41 20.74
C LYS A 122 2.79 14.12 21.00
N SER A 123 2.75 13.66 22.25
CA SER A 123 1.98 12.48 22.68
C SER A 123 0.45 12.57 22.50
N LYS A 124 -0.07 13.75 22.17
CA LYS A 124 -1.48 13.97 21.81
C LYS A 124 -1.71 13.99 20.30
N VAL A 125 -0.67 14.12 19.50
CA VAL A 125 -0.74 13.97 18.04
C VAL A 125 -0.74 12.48 17.74
N VAL A 126 -1.86 11.97 17.22
CA VAL A 126 -2.03 10.53 16.97
C VAL A 126 -1.65 10.13 15.56
N ALA A 127 -1.66 11.08 14.62
CA ALA A 127 -1.28 10.85 13.24
C ALA A 127 -0.83 12.14 12.55
N LEU A 128 0.09 12.02 11.61
CA LEU A 128 0.44 13.06 10.63
C LEU A 128 -0.04 12.64 9.23
N VAL A 129 -0.56 13.59 8.46
CA VAL A 129 -1.08 13.34 7.10
C VAL A 129 -0.57 14.39 6.12
N MET A 130 0.41 14.03 5.29
CA MET A 130 1.05 14.93 4.32
C MET A 130 0.56 14.65 2.91
N PHE A 131 0.33 15.70 2.12
CA PHE A 131 0.05 15.60 0.68
C PHE A 131 1.07 16.41 -0.11
N GLY A 132 1.69 15.81 -1.12
CA GLY A 132 2.61 16.52 -2.01
C GLY A 132 3.81 17.12 -1.29
N ASP A 133 4.42 16.36 -0.37
CA ASP A 133 5.53 16.81 0.47
C ASP A 133 6.81 17.10 -0.36
N PRO A 134 7.26 18.37 -0.44
CA PRO A 134 8.44 18.73 -1.23
C PRO A 134 9.74 18.06 -0.76
N TYR A 135 9.84 17.68 0.52
CA TYR A 135 11.09 17.11 1.05
C TYR A 135 11.31 15.66 0.59
N LEU A 136 10.27 14.96 0.14
CA LEU A 136 10.39 13.63 -0.47
C LEU A 136 11.23 13.65 -1.75
N LYS A 137 11.04 14.68 -2.58
CA LYS A 137 11.72 14.82 -3.87
C LYS A 137 13.23 15.00 -3.71
N TYR A 138 13.66 15.65 -2.63
CA TYR A 138 15.04 16.00 -2.39
C TYR A 138 15.73 15.09 -1.36
N GLN A 139 14.99 14.20 -0.69
CA GLN A 139 15.48 13.28 0.35
C GLN A 139 16.41 13.98 1.35
N THR A 140 15.99 15.15 1.84
CA THR A 140 16.83 15.94 2.75
C THR A 140 16.85 15.31 4.15
N THR A 141 17.89 15.60 4.94
CA THR A 141 17.95 15.20 6.34
C THR A 141 16.79 15.75 7.19
N GLU A 142 16.14 16.81 6.71
CA GLU A 142 14.95 17.39 7.35
C GLU A 142 13.76 16.44 7.24
N PHE A 143 13.58 15.77 6.08
CA PHE A 143 12.55 14.74 5.92
C PHE A 143 12.65 13.63 6.97
N GLU A 144 13.87 13.19 7.29
CA GLU A 144 14.11 12.04 8.17
C GLU A 144 13.92 12.37 9.67
N ASN A 145 13.98 13.65 10.09
CA ASN A 145 14.11 14.01 11.52
C ASN A 145 13.09 15.05 12.03
N ALA A 146 12.12 15.48 11.22
CA ALA A 146 11.36 16.71 11.50
C ALA A 146 9.87 16.50 11.84
N TRP A 147 9.48 15.31 12.31
CA TRP A 147 8.08 15.02 12.58
C TRP A 147 7.62 15.52 13.98
N PRO A 148 6.54 16.34 14.08
CA PRO A 148 5.98 16.80 15.35
C PRO A 148 5.10 15.73 16.04
N ILE A 149 5.58 14.48 16.10
CA ILE A 149 4.90 13.33 16.71
C ILE A 149 5.92 12.44 17.42
N ASP A 150 5.49 11.62 18.37
CA ASP A 150 6.36 10.65 19.05
C ASP A 150 6.62 9.43 18.18
N ASN A 151 7.88 9.01 18.10
CA ASN A 151 8.33 7.80 17.37
C ASN A 151 7.75 7.75 15.95
N PRO A 152 8.11 8.68 15.06
CA PRO A 152 7.54 8.74 13.73
C PRO A 152 7.91 7.51 12.92
N GLU A 153 6.89 6.80 12.43
CA GLU A 153 7.00 5.69 11.49
C GLU A 153 6.21 6.07 10.24
N VAL A 154 6.94 6.28 9.13
CA VAL A 154 6.40 6.88 7.91
C VAL A 154 5.94 5.81 6.91
N ASN A 155 4.66 5.85 6.57
CA ASN A 155 4.11 5.16 5.42
C ASN A 155 4.18 6.07 4.18
N LEU A 156 5.07 5.74 3.25
CA LEU A 156 5.24 6.46 1.97
C LEU A 156 4.27 6.03 0.88
N GLN A 157 3.50 4.97 1.11
CA GLN A 157 2.47 4.49 0.18
C GLN A 157 1.16 4.19 0.92
N PRO A 158 0.52 5.18 1.56
CA PRO A 158 -0.69 4.95 2.34
C PRO A 158 -1.85 4.45 1.46
N GLY A 159 -2.58 3.45 1.94
CA GLY A 159 -3.61 2.74 1.16
C GLY A 159 -3.05 1.85 0.02
N SER A 160 -1.73 1.64 -0.03
CA SER A 160 -1.10 0.57 -0.79
C SER A 160 -0.37 -0.34 0.19
N THR A 161 0.75 0.03 0.79
CA THR A 161 1.44 -0.87 1.74
C THR A 161 1.06 -0.59 3.17
N THR A 162 0.76 -1.63 3.96
CA THR A 162 0.67 -1.50 5.41
C THR A 162 2.08 -1.42 6.00
N VAL A 163 2.36 -0.34 6.73
CA VAL A 163 3.52 -0.27 7.63
C VAL A 163 2.99 -0.41 9.05
N PRO A 164 3.07 -1.61 9.67
CA PRO A 164 2.53 -1.83 11.01
C PRO A 164 3.11 -0.84 12.02
N GLY A 165 2.24 -0.10 12.71
CA GLY A 165 2.64 0.92 13.68
C GLY A 165 2.97 2.29 13.08
N ALA A 166 2.79 2.48 11.76
CA ALA A 166 2.92 3.79 11.15
C ALA A 166 1.94 4.81 11.72
N ASN A 167 2.45 6.00 12.01
CA ASN A 167 1.72 7.15 12.53
C ASN A 167 1.93 8.40 11.66
N VAL A 168 2.64 8.28 10.55
CA VAL A 168 2.78 9.30 9.52
C VAL A 168 2.37 8.71 8.17
N ALA A 169 1.35 9.28 7.52
CA ALA A 169 0.98 8.96 6.15
C ALA A 169 1.43 10.09 5.23
N SER A 170 2.27 9.78 4.23
CA SER A 170 2.75 10.75 3.25
C SER A 170 2.33 10.35 1.85
N PHE A 171 1.47 11.16 1.24
CA PHE A 171 0.89 10.91 -0.08
C PHE A 171 1.69 11.66 -1.16
N CYS A 172 2.28 10.90 -2.08
CA CYS A 172 2.93 11.45 -3.27
C CYS A 172 2.37 10.80 -4.54
N ASN A 173 1.67 11.58 -5.37
CA ASN A 173 1.11 11.05 -6.61
C ASN A 173 2.21 10.80 -7.64
N SER A 174 2.08 9.71 -8.40
CA SER A 174 3.01 9.41 -9.48
C SER A 174 3.04 10.56 -10.50
N GLY A 175 4.24 11.04 -10.84
CA GLY A 175 4.43 12.17 -11.75
C GLY A 175 4.31 13.56 -11.10
N ASP A 176 4.00 13.66 -9.80
CA ASP A 176 3.88 14.93 -9.08
C ASP A 176 5.19 15.72 -9.11
N ILE A 177 5.16 16.91 -9.72
CA ILE A 177 6.32 17.79 -9.87
C ILE A 177 6.97 18.22 -8.54
N ILE A 178 6.26 18.18 -7.42
CA ILE A 178 6.72 18.66 -6.12
C ILE A 178 7.34 17.56 -5.27
N CYS A 179 6.70 16.40 -5.15
CA CYS A 179 7.14 15.35 -4.22
C CYS A 179 7.79 14.13 -4.90
N ASP A 180 7.45 13.85 -6.17
CA ASP A 180 7.99 12.71 -6.88
C ASP A 180 9.37 13.08 -7.44
N LEU A 181 10.36 12.24 -7.14
CA LEU A 181 11.73 12.37 -7.62
C LEU A 181 11.78 12.51 -9.13
N MET A 182 10.99 11.71 -9.86
CA MET A 182 10.91 11.71 -11.32
C MET A 182 9.74 12.56 -11.85
N GLY A 183 8.97 13.18 -10.96
CA GLY A 183 7.77 13.93 -11.32
C GLY A 183 8.06 15.22 -12.06
N ASN A 184 7.23 15.50 -13.07
CA ASN A 184 7.34 16.65 -13.97
C ASN A 184 5.97 17.26 -14.33
N ALA A 185 4.89 16.81 -13.69
CA ALA A 185 3.52 17.24 -13.98
C ALA A 185 2.87 17.95 -12.78
N VAL A 186 2.15 19.02 -13.06
CA VAL A 186 1.39 19.79 -12.04
C VAL A 186 0.05 19.13 -11.73
N GLU A 187 -0.56 18.45 -12.71
CA GLU A 187 -1.88 17.83 -12.54
C GLU A 187 -1.93 16.82 -11.37
N PRO A 188 -0.99 15.86 -11.23
CA PRO A 188 -0.98 14.97 -10.07
C PRO A 188 -0.86 15.72 -8.74
N HIS A 189 -0.16 16.86 -8.72
CA HIS A 189 -0.01 17.69 -7.52
C HIS A 189 -1.31 18.36 -7.08
N LEU A 190 -2.21 18.63 -8.03
CA LEU A 190 -3.51 19.26 -7.76
C LEU A 190 -4.63 18.22 -7.56
N ALA A 191 -4.33 16.93 -7.66
CA ALA A 191 -5.35 15.89 -7.67
C ALA A 191 -5.77 15.41 -6.27
N TYR A 192 -4.99 15.69 -5.21
CA TYR A 192 -5.18 15.13 -3.85
C TYR A 192 -6.57 15.34 -3.23
N GLY A 193 -7.25 16.42 -3.61
CA GLY A 193 -8.60 16.71 -3.13
C GLY A 193 -9.69 15.84 -3.79
N THR A 194 -9.36 15.17 -4.89
CA THR A 194 -10.33 14.49 -5.78
C THR A 194 -9.95 13.05 -6.14
N ASP A 195 -8.71 12.64 -5.89
CA ASP A 195 -8.17 11.32 -6.28
C ASP A 195 -8.39 10.22 -5.22
N GLY A 196 -9.08 10.54 -4.12
CA GLY A 196 -9.34 9.64 -3.00
C GLY A 196 -8.26 9.61 -1.92
N SER A 197 -7.17 10.39 -2.06
CA SER A 197 -6.10 10.47 -1.04
C SER A 197 -6.64 10.92 0.32
N ALA A 198 -7.58 11.87 0.33
CA ALA A 198 -8.24 12.33 1.56
C ALA A 198 -9.02 11.22 2.29
N THR A 199 -9.70 10.33 1.55
CA THR A 199 -10.42 9.19 2.13
C THR A 199 -9.44 8.17 2.72
N LYS A 200 -8.38 7.85 1.97
CA LYS A 200 -7.30 6.96 2.45
C LYS A 200 -6.65 7.50 3.73
N ALA A 201 -6.38 8.81 3.76
CA ALA A 201 -5.84 9.48 4.93
C ALA A 201 -6.77 9.39 6.16
N ALA A 202 -8.07 9.61 5.99
CA ALA A 202 -9.03 9.52 7.09
C ALA A 202 -9.10 8.10 7.68
N SER A 203 -9.06 7.08 6.82
CA SER A 203 -9.03 5.68 7.22
C SER A 203 -7.72 5.29 7.91
N PHE A 204 -6.57 5.76 7.40
CA PHE A 204 -5.27 5.64 8.09
C PHE A 204 -5.34 6.18 9.53
N VAL A 205 -5.89 7.38 9.72
CA VAL A 205 -6.07 7.99 11.06
C VAL A 205 -6.98 7.15 11.95
N LYS A 206 -8.05 6.55 11.39
CA LYS A 206 -8.97 5.70 12.16
C LYS A 206 -8.30 4.41 12.64
N GLY A 207 -7.16 4.04 12.06
CA GLY A 207 -6.55 2.71 12.23
C GLY A 207 -7.19 1.65 11.34
N ASP A 208 -8.06 2.07 10.43
CA ASP A 208 -8.72 1.24 9.43
C ASP A 208 -8.11 1.54 8.04
N ASP A 209 -6.77 1.70 7.95
CA ASP A 209 -6.06 2.00 6.69
C ASP A 209 -6.72 1.18 5.58
N PRO A 210 -7.41 1.82 4.61
CA PRO A 210 -8.33 1.13 3.75
C PRO A 210 -7.47 0.54 2.65
N LEU A 211 -6.75 -0.51 3.03
CA LEU A 211 -6.41 -1.53 2.08
C LEU A 211 -7.74 -1.97 1.49
N VAL A 212 -7.80 -2.04 0.17
CA VAL A 212 -8.85 -2.82 -0.48
C VAL A 212 -8.84 -4.18 0.21
N SER A 213 -9.95 -4.55 0.84
CA SER A 213 -10.06 -5.82 1.55
C SER A 213 -10.80 -6.79 0.65
N VAL A 214 -10.09 -7.81 0.17
CA VAL A 214 -10.72 -8.90 -0.58
C VAL A 214 -10.82 -10.13 0.29
N THR A 215 -11.95 -10.82 0.21
CA THR A 215 -12.14 -12.07 0.96
C THR A 215 -11.75 -13.25 0.10
N ILE A 216 -10.83 -14.07 0.59
CA ILE A 216 -10.40 -15.29 -0.08
C ILE A 216 -10.65 -16.49 0.82
N ALA A 217 -11.49 -17.41 0.36
CA ALA A 217 -11.59 -18.73 0.96
C ALA A 217 -10.29 -19.50 0.68
N SER A 218 -9.56 -19.86 1.74
CA SER A 218 -8.21 -20.44 1.71
C SER A 218 -8.18 -21.77 2.45
N ALA A 219 -7.22 -22.65 2.11
CA ALA A 219 -6.99 -23.87 2.86
C ALA A 219 -6.53 -23.59 4.30
N PHE A 220 -6.96 -24.42 5.25
CA PHE A 220 -6.33 -24.56 6.56
C PHE A 220 -5.56 -25.90 6.67
N PRO A 221 -4.33 -25.89 7.22
CA PRO A 221 -3.48 -24.73 7.50
C PRO A 221 -2.88 -24.11 6.23
N PRO A 222 -2.51 -22.81 6.23
CA PRO A 222 -2.07 -22.06 5.04
C PRO A 222 -0.59 -22.33 4.67
N TYR A 223 -0.16 -23.58 4.75
CA TYR A 223 1.24 -23.94 4.58
C TYR A 223 1.60 -24.14 3.12
N GLY A 224 2.27 -23.13 2.55
CA GLY A 224 2.99 -23.18 1.27
C GLY A 224 2.21 -23.76 0.09
N ASP A 225 0.88 -23.71 0.14
CA ASP A 225 -0.01 -24.13 -0.91
C ASP A 225 -0.45 -22.91 -1.74
N SER A 226 -1.55 -23.08 -2.49
CA SER A 226 -2.22 -22.02 -3.25
C SER A 226 -2.43 -20.71 -2.47
N ALA A 227 -2.48 -20.74 -1.13
CA ALA A 227 -2.61 -19.57 -0.27
C ALA A 227 -1.43 -18.60 -0.34
N GLY A 228 -0.22 -19.14 -0.48
CA GLY A 228 0.98 -18.33 -0.58
C GLY A 228 0.92 -17.35 -1.75
N TYR A 229 0.30 -17.72 -2.87
CA TYR A 229 0.28 -16.94 -4.11
C TYR A 229 -0.46 -15.61 -3.99
N TYR A 230 -1.66 -15.61 -3.41
CA TYR A 230 -2.44 -14.38 -3.29
C TYR A 230 -2.09 -13.59 -2.03
N VAL A 231 -1.56 -14.22 -0.97
CA VAL A 231 -1.04 -13.49 0.20
C VAL A 231 0.26 -12.76 -0.14
N ILE A 232 1.20 -13.40 -0.84
CA ILE A 232 2.42 -12.69 -1.30
C ILE A 232 2.07 -11.60 -2.30
N LEU A 233 1.16 -11.89 -3.25
CA LEU A 233 0.73 -10.87 -4.19
C LEU A 233 0.10 -9.68 -3.47
N ALA A 234 -0.81 -9.92 -2.54
CA ALA A 234 -1.49 -8.89 -1.77
C ALA A 234 -0.50 -7.99 -1.03
N ASN A 235 0.51 -8.56 -0.36
CA ASN A 235 1.59 -7.81 0.25
C ASN A 235 2.44 -7.02 -0.77
N GLU A 236 2.61 -7.55 -1.98
CA GLU A 236 3.39 -6.94 -3.06
C GLU A 236 2.67 -5.76 -3.73
N ILE A 237 1.36 -5.87 -3.95
CA ILE A 237 0.55 -4.82 -4.61
C ILE A 237 -0.17 -3.91 -3.62
N GLY A 238 -0.09 -4.22 -2.33
CA GLY A 238 -0.69 -3.40 -1.30
C GLY A 238 -2.20 -3.56 -1.14
N VAL A 239 -2.67 -4.81 -1.16
CA VAL A 239 -4.08 -5.18 -0.96
C VAL A 239 -4.15 -5.98 0.35
N ASN A 240 -5.22 -5.79 1.13
CA ASN A 240 -5.48 -6.65 2.29
C ASN A 240 -6.28 -7.86 1.84
N VAL A 241 -5.88 -9.03 2.31
CA VAL A 241 -6.63 -10.25 2.08
C VAL A 241 -7.18 -10.73 3.41
N GLU A 242 -8.50 -10.76 3.51
CA GLU A 242 -9.18 -11.47 4.58
C GLU A 242 -9.26 -12.95 4.18
N LEU A 243 -8.68 -13.83 5.00
CA LEU A 243 -8.69 -15.27 4.76
C LEU A 243 -9.86 -15.94 5.48
N PHE A 244 -10.80 -16.47 4.71
CA PHE A 244 -11.79 -17.41 5.23
C PHE A 244 -11.22 -18.83 5.16
N LEU A 245 -10.81 -19.38 6.30
CA LEU A 245 -10.13 -20.66 6.36
C LEU A 245 -11.12 -21.84 6.22
N VAL A 246 -10.90 -22.67 5.21
CA VAL A 246 -11.67 -23.89 4.90
C VAL A 246 -10.85 -25.11 5.31
N ASP A 247 -11.39 -25.93 6.20
CA ASP A 247 -10.72 -27.12 6.74
C ASP A 247 -10.74 -28.26 5.70
N LEU A 248 -9.58 -28.49 5.08
CA LEU A 248 -9.44 -29.53 4.06
C LEU A 248 -9.48 -30.94 4.67
N PHE A 249 -9.06 -31.11 5.94
CA PHE A 249 -9.06 -32.40 6.63
C PHE A 249 -10.48 -32.86 6.99
N LYS A 250 -11.39 -31.90 7.23
CA LYS A 250 -12.83 -32.17 7.38
C LYS A 250 -13.59 -32.23 6.05
N ALA A 251 -12.89 -32.05 4.93
CA ALA A 251 -13.48 -31.99 3.60
C ALA A 251 -14.57 -30.91 3.43
N GLU A 252 -14.46 -29.77 4.12
CA GLU A 252 -15.45 -28.67 4.05
C GLU A 252 -15.61 -28.12 2.63
N HIS A 253 -14.50 -28.04 1.89
CA HIS A 253 -14.46 -27.71 0.46
C HIS A 253 -15.25 -28.68 -0.46
N LYS A 254 -15.69 -29.84 0.05
CA LYS A 254 -16.51 -30.82 -0.67
C LYS A 254 -17.98 -30.79 -0.27
N ASP A 255 -18.38 -29.92 0.67
CA ASP A 255 -19.79 -29.73 1.01
C ASP A 255 -20.58 -29.27 -0.22
N THR A 256 -21.79 -29.80 -0.40
CA THR A 256 -22.65 -29.48 -1.54
C THR A 256 -22.89 -27.98 -1.67
N LYS A 257 -23.09 -27.26 -0.55
CA LYS A 257 -23.27 -25.79 -0.58
C LYS A 257 -21.99 -25.09 -0.98
N PHE A 258 -20.82 -25.62 -0.60
CA PHE A 258 -19.56 -25.03 -1.02
C PHE A 258 -19.39 -25.13 -2.54
N ILE A 259 -19.65 -26.32 -3.08
CA ILE A 259 -19.54 -26.62 -4.51
C ILE A 259 -20.52 -25.77 -5.32
N GLU A 260 -21.77 -25.69 -4.89
CA GLU A 260 -22.83 -24.96 -5.59
C GLU A 260 -22.64 -23.44 -5.54
N ASN A 261 -22.10 -22.88 -4.45
CA ASN A 261 -22.06 -21.43 -4.24
C ASN A 261 -20.70 -20.76 -4.44
N TYR A 262 -19.60 -21.52 -4.49
CA TYR A 262 -18.24 -20.96 -4.52
C TYR A 262 -17.33 -21.57 -5.58
N ASN A 263 -17.15 -22.90 -5.60
CA ASN A 263 -16.27 -23.55 -6.57
C ASN A 263 -16.84 -24.88 -7.06
N PRO A 264 -17.20 -25.01 -8.36
CA PRO A 264 -17.82 -26.23 -8.89
C PRO A 264 -16.90 -27.47 -8.85
N PHE A 265 -15.60 -27.30 -8.65
CA PHE A 265 -14.64 -28.39 -8.47
C PHE A 265 -14.47 -28.80 -6.99
N GLY A 266 -15.09 -28.05 -6.08
CA GLY A 266 -14.93 -28.20 -4.64
C GLY A 266 -13.48 -28.03 -4.24
N LEU A 267 -12.84 -26.94 -4.64
CA LEU A 267 -11.45 -26.61 -4.36
C LEU A 267 -11.34 -25.18 -3.79
N VAL A 268 -10.23 -24.91 -3.13
CA VAL A 268 -9.78 -23.57 -2.75
C VAL A 268 -8.54 -23.22 -3.58
N PRO A 269 -8.25 -21.93 -3.85
CA PRO A 269 -8.92 -20.74 -3.32
C PRO A 269 -10.18 -20.31 -4.07
N VAL A 270 -11.00 -19.48 -3.41
CA VAL A 270 -12.10 -18.72 -4.02
C VAL A 270 -12.05 -17.27 -3.54
N LEU A 271 -11.98 -16.33 -4.48
CA LEU A 271 -12.14 -14.89 -4.25
C LEU A 271 -13.62 -14.53 -4.27
N GLU A 272 -14.05 -13.75 -3.30
CA GLU A 272 -15.26 -12.93 -3.36
C GLU A 272 -14.85 -11.46 -3.16
N ASP A 273 -15.01 -10.68 -4.22
CA ASP A 273 -14.65 -9.26 -4.24
C ASP A 273 -15.85 -8.39 -3.83
N GLU A 274 -15.60 -7.13 -3.46
CA GLU A 274 -16.63 -6.22 -2.92
C GLU A 274 -17.79 -5.96 -3.88
N ASP A 275 -17.54 -6.06 -5.19
CA ASP A 275 -18.55 -5.91 -6.25
C ASP A 275 -19.36 -7.20 -6.51
N GLY A 276 -19.14 -8.24 -5.71
CA GLY A 276 -19.78 -9.55 -5.84
C GLY A 276 -19.13 -10.46 -6.88
N THR A 277 -18.00 -10.06 -7.48
CA THR A 277 -17.24 -10.92 -8.39
C THR A 277 -16.72 -12.14 -7.65
N LYS A 278 -17.03 -13.33 -8.18
CA LYS A 278 -16.55 -14.62 -7.68
C LYS A 278 -15.57 -15.23 -8.67
N LEU A 279 -14.36 -15.54 -8.21
CA LEU A 279 -13.32 -16.18 -9.01
C LEU A 279 -12.68 -17.33 -8.24
N TYR A 280 -12.33 -18.38 -8.95
CA TYR A 280 -11.51 -19.49 -8.47
C TYR A 280 -10.30 -19.65 -9.40
N GLU A 281 -9.35 -20.52 -9.02
CA GLU A 281 -7.97 -20.61 -9.54
C GLU A 281 -7.04 -19.50 -9.02
N SER A 282 -6.01 -19.90 -8.26
CA SER A 282 -5.08 -18.97 -7.60
C SER A 282 -4.42 -18.00 -8.58
N ARG A 283 -3.99 -18.47 -9.76
CA ARG A 283 -3.35 -17.64 -10.80
C ARG A 283 -4.33 -16.70 -11.49
N ALA A 284 -5.60 -17.09 -11.62
CA ALA A 284 -6.65 -16.23 -12.19
C ALA A 284 -7.01 -15.12 -11.20
N ILE A 285 -7.21 -15.47 -9.93
CA ILE A 285 -7.39 -14.51 -8.82
C ILE A 285 -6.24 -13.52 -8.79
N CYS A 286 -4.99 -13.99 -8.82
CA CYS A 286 -3.82 -13.12 -8.78
C CYS A 286 -3.77 -12.13 -9.96
N ARG A 287 -3.98 -12.60 -11.20
CA ARG A 287 -4.02 -11.70 -12.37
C ARG A 287 -5.18 -10.70 -12.28
N TYR A 288 -6.34 -11.11 -11.78
CA TYR A 288 -7.48 -10.24 -11.54
C TYR A 288 -7.15 -9.14 -10.53
N LEU A 289 -6.55 -9.50 -9.38
CA LEU A 289 -6.15 -8.55 -8.36
C LEU A 289 -5.11 -7.54 -8.88
N ILE A 290 -4.12 -7.99 -9.65
CA ILE A 290 -3.15 -7.08 -10.29
C ILE A 290 -3.87 -6.14 -11.26
N ALA A 291 -4.70 -6.68 -12.16
CA ALA A 291 -5.40 -5.87 -13.16
C ALA A 291 -6.35 -4.83 -12.54
N LYS A 292 -6.99 -5.16 -11.41
CA LYS A 292 -7.93 -4.28 -10.72
C LYS A 292 -7.24 -3.26 -9.82
N TYR A 293 -6.26 -3.70 -9.03
CA TYR A 293 -5.67 -2.88 -7.95
C TYR A 293 -4.28 -2.33 -8.25
N ALA A 294 -3.59 -2.87 -9.25
CA ALA A 294 -2.26 -2.42 -9.69
C ALA A 294 -2.10 -2.45 -11.22
N PRO A 295 -2.98 -1.79 -12.01
CA PRO A 295 -3.02 -1.89 -13.48
C PRO A 295 -1.74 -1.42 -14.18
N GLU A 296 -0.97 -0.55 -13.54
CA GLU A 296 0.31 -0.02 -14.05
C GLU A 296 1.53 -0.86 -13.61
N SER A 297 1.32 -1.93 -12.84
CA SER A 297 2.40 -2.78 -12.34
C SER A 297 2.98 -3.68 -13.43
N GLU A 298 4.32 -3.76 -13.50
CA GLU A 298 5.01 -4.72 -14.38
C GLU A 298 4.80 -6.19 -13.93
N LEU A 299 4.15 -6.45 -12.79
CA LEU A 299 3.74 -7.79 -12.36
C LEU A 299 2.84 -8.48 -13.40
N LEU A 300 1.99 -7.71 -14.08
CA LEU A 300 1.17 -8.15 -15.21
C LEU A 300 1.33 -7.15 -16.35
N PRO A 301 2.19 -7.42 -17.34
CA PRO A 301 2.39 -6.49 -18.46
C PRO A 301 1.07 -6.18 -19.19
N ASN A 302 0.96 -4.97 -19.74
CA ASN A 302 -0.23 -4.58 -20.51
C ASN A 302 -0.41 -5.51 -21.73
N PRO A 303 -1.58 -6.15 -21.92
CA PRO A 303 -1.83 -7.02 -23.08
C PRO A 303 -1.64 -6.36 -24.44
N SER A 304 -1.71 -5.02 -24.50
CA SER A 304 -1.46 -4.25 -25.72
C SER A 304 0.02 -4.29 -26.14
N ASP A 305 0.95 -4.48 -25.19
CA ASP A 305 2.34 -4.83 -25.50
C ASP A 305 2.45 -6.35 -25.68
N VAL A 306 2.08 -6.80 -26.88
CA VAL A 306 2.03 -8.22 -27.24
C VAL A 306 3.36 -8.95 -27.01
N LYS A 307 4.49 -8.24 -27.07
CA LYS A 307 5.81 -8.85 -26.86
C LYS A 307 6.08 -9.07 -25.38
N LYS A 308 5.93 -8.04 -24.54
CA LYS A 308 6.10 -8.19 -23.09
C LYS A 308 5.10 -9.18 -22.52
N TYR A 309 3.83 -9.07 -22.92
CA TYR A 309 2.78 -9.96 -22.46
C TYR A 309 3.04 -11.41 -22.87
N GLY A 310 3.47 -11.65 -24.12
CA GLY A 310 3.82 -12.99 -24.59
C GLY A 310 5.00 -13.62 -23.82
N LEU A 311 6.01 -12.83 -23.46
CA LEU A 311 7.13 -13.30 -22.63
C LEU A 311 6.71 -13.59 -21.18
N PHE A 312 5.81 -12.77 -20.62
CA PHE A 312 5.20 -13.04 -19.32
C PHE A 312 4.39 -14.34 -19.33
N GLU A 313 3.51 -14.53 -20.31
CA GLU A 313 2.70 -15.75 -20.41
C GLU A 313 3.57 -17.00 -20.66
N GLN A 314 4.67 -16.87 -21.41
CA GLN A 314 5.67 -17.93 -21.52
C GLN A 314 6.28 -18.27 -20.16
N ALA A 315 6.72 -17.28 -19.39
CA ALA A 315 7.31 -17.48 -18.07
C ALA A 315 6.30 -18.08 -17.06
N ALA A 316 5.05 -17.59 -17.06
CA ALA A 316 3.97 -18.13 -16.23
C ALA A 316 3.62 -19.58 -16.61
N SER A 317 3.69 -19.92 -17.91
CA SER A 317 3.48 -21.29 -18.38
C SER A 317 4.62 -22.21 -17.98
N ILE A 318 5.87 -21.72 -18.00
CA ILE A 318 7.04 -22.46 -17.48
C ILE A 318 6.85 -22.74 -16.00
N GLU A 319 6.48 -21.75 -15.21
CA GLU A 319 6.21 -21.89 -13.78
C GLU A 319 5.15 -22.98 -13.53
N TYR A 320 3.99 -22.90 -14.18
CA TYR A 320 2.92 -23.87 -14.00
C TYR A 320 3.31 -25.30 -14.43
N SER A 321 3.94 -25.45 -15.60
CA SER A 321 4.18 -26.77 -16.19
C SER A 321 5.48 -27.45 -15.73
N SER A 322 6.48 -26.65 -15.35
CA SER A 322 7.84 -27.12 -15.09
C SER A 322 8.29 -26.88 -13.64
N PHE A 323 7.53 -26.16 -12.82
CA PHE A 323 7.86 -25.91 -11.42
C PHE A 323 6.75 -26.34 -10.47
N ASP A 324 5.56 -25.75 -10.59
CA ASP A 324 4.43 -25.87 -9.65
C ASP A 324 4.09 -27.33 -9.32
N ARG A 325 3.87 -28.16 -10.35
CA ARG A 325 3.54 -29.59 -10.18
C ARG A 325 4.54 -30.32 -9.28
N TRP A 326 5.82 -30.07 -9.46
CA TRP A 326 6.88 -30.79 -8.73
C TRP A 326 7.09 -30.21 -7.33
N GLY A 327 6.93 -28.89 -7.18
CA GLY A 327 6.87 -28.25 -5.87
C GLY A 327 5.71 -28.78 -5.03
N ALA A 328 4.54 -28.99 -5.65
CA ALA A 328 3.40 -29.62 -5.00
C ALA A 328 3.71 -31.07 -4.57
N SER A 329 4.32 -31.90 -5.43
CA SER A 329 4.72 -33.28 -5.04
C SER A 329 5.67 -33.31 -3.84
N ILE A 330 6.67 -32.42 -3.80
CA ILE A 330 7.59 -32.30 -2.65
C ILE A 330 6.85 -31.84 -1.39
N THR A 331 6.00 -30.82 -1.51
CA THR A 331 5.20 -30.28 -0.40
C THR A 331 4.28 -31.35 0.19
N ILE A 332 3.61 -32.14 -0.66
CA ILE A 332 2.78 -33.26 -0.23
C ILE A 332 3.62 -34.28 0.54
N GLY A 333 4.77 -34.70 0.00
CA GLY A 333 5.59 -35.73 0.62
C GLY A 333 6.34 -35.31 1.89
N ARG A 334 6.68 -34.02 2.03
CA ARG A 334 7.52 -33.52 3.13
C ARG A 334 6.80 -32.69 4.18
N VAL A 335 5.64 -32.15 3.85
CA VAL A 335 4.85 -31.31 4.78
C VAL A 335 3.51 -31.97 5.05
N ILE A 336 2.68 -32.15 4.02
CA ILE A 336 1.28 -32.54 4.20
C ILE A 336 1.13 -33.99 4.69
N ALA A 337 1.76 -34.96 4.02
CA ALA A 337 1.64 -36.37 4.40
C ALA A 337 2.16 -36.65 5.82
N PRO A 338 3.32 -36.12 6.26
CA PRO A 338 3.75 -36.22 7.66
C PRO A 338 2.75 -35.62 8.64
N MET A 339 2.23 -34.42 8.37
CA MET A 339 1.24 -33.77 9.25
C MET A 339 -0.08 -34.54 9.32
N ALA A 340 -0.51 -35.13 8.22
CA ALA A 340 -1.76 -35.89 8.11
C ALA A 340 -1.63 -37.35 8.58
N GLY A 341 -0.42 -37.83 8.85
CA GLY A 341 -0.15 -39.24 9.14
C GLY A 341 -0.37 -40.16 7.92
N TRP A 342 -0.28 -39.62 6.70
CA TRP A 342 -0.43 -40.38 5.46
C TRP A 342 0.88 -41.07 5.06
N PRO A 343 0.83 -42.19 4.32
CA PRO A 343 2.02 -42.78 3.75
C PRO A 343 2.68 -41.80 2.77
N ILE A 344 4.01 -41.70 2.84
CA ILE A 344 4.81 -40.88 1.93
C ILE A 344 5.17 -41.70 0.69
N ASP A 345 4.88 -41.17 -0.49
CA ASP A 345 5.36 -41.73 -1.77
C ASP A 345 6.77 -41.21 -2.09
N GLU A 346 7.78 -41.92 -1.58
CA GLU A 346 9.19 -41.56 -1.78
C GLU A 346 9.63 -41.64 -3.25
N GLU A 347 8.98 -42.46 -4.08
CA GLU A 347 9.32 -42.54 -5.51
C GLU A 347 8.87 -41.27 -6.25
N GLU A 348 7.66 -40.78 -5.95
CA GLU A 348 7.16 -39.52 -6.52
C GLU A 348 7.97 -38.31 -6.02
N VAL A 349 8.34 -38.26 -4.73
CA VAL A 349 9.21 -37.20 -4.20
C VAL A 349 10.57 -37.21 -4.89
N LYS A 350 11.20 -38.37 -5.02
CA LYS A 350 12.49 -38.51 -5.72
C LYS A 350 12.40 -38.09 -7.19
N LYS A 351 11.32 -38.46 -7.86
CA LYS A 351 11.05 -38.04 -9.25
C LYS A 351 10.88 -36.53 -9.36
N ALA A 352 10.16 -35.91 -8.42
CA ALA A 352 9.97 -34.47 -8.39
C ALA A 352 11.31 -33.72 -8.21
N ILE A 353 12.15 -34.17 -7.27
CA ILE A 353 13.49 -33.61 -7.05
C ILE A 353 14.32 -33.69 -8.34
N ASN A 354 14.47 -34.88 -8.92
CA ASN A 354 15.28 -35.08 -10.12
C ASN A 354 14.78 -34.23 -11.31
N THR A 355 13.45 -34.11 -11.45
CA THR A 355 12.84 -33.32 -12.52
C THR A 355 13.07 -31.83 -12.30
N LEU A 356 12.90 -31.32 -11.06
CA LEU A 356 13.20 -29.93 -10.73
C LEU A 356 14.67 -29.60 -10.93
N THR A 357 15.59 -30.45 -10.49
CA THR A 357 17.03 -30.25 -10.74
C THR A 357 17.33 -30.11 -12.23
N SER A 358 16.74 -30.98 -13.06
CA SER A 358 16.88 -30.91 -14.52
C SER A 358 16.26 -29.64 -15.11
N ASN A 359 15.10 -29.22 -14.59
CA ASN A 359 14.44 -27.99 -15.03
C ASN A 359 15.24 -26.74 -14.65
N MET A 360 15.95 -26.74 -13.51
CA MET A 360 16.83 -25.64 -13.11
C MET A 360 18.00 -25.44 -14.08
N GLU A 361 18.44 -26.47 -14.80
CA GLU A 361 19.41 -26.29 -15.89
C GLU A 361 18.82 -25.48 -17.06
N ALA A 362 17.52 -25.61 -17.33
CA ALA A 362 16.83 -24.78 -18.31
C ALA A 362 16.67 -23.35 -17.82
N TYR A 363 16.34 -23.16 -16.54
CA TYR A 363 16.28 -21.86 -15.90
C TYR A 363 17.64 -21.16 -15.96
N GLU A 364 18.73 -21.87 -15.67
CA GLU A 364 20.10 -21.34 -15.77
C GLU A 364 20.42 -20.81 -17.18
N ARG A 365 19.99 -21.52 -18.23
CA ARG A 365 20.15 -21.06 -19.63
C ARG A 365 19.33 -19.82 -19.97
N ILE A 366 18.20 -19.61 -19.29
CA ILE A 366 17.38 -18.41 -19.41
C ILE A 366 18.06 -17.28 -18.63
N LEU A 367 18.28 -17.47 -17.33
CA LEU A 367 18.77 -16.47 -16.38
C LEU A 367 20.23 -16.04 -16.60
N SER A 368 21.02 -16.83 -17.33
CA SER A 368 22.34 -16.38 -17.82
C SER A 368 22.28 -15.27 -18.87
N LYS A 369 21.08 -14.96 -19.42
CA LYS A 369 20.88 -13.95 -20.47
C LYS A 369 20.01 -12.78 -20.03
N GLN A 370 19.32 -12.91 -18.90
CA GLN A 370 18.31 -11.95 -18.42
C GLN A 370 18.11 -12.08 -16.91
N LYS A 371 17.56 -11.04 -16.28
CA LYS A 371 17.47 -10.97 -14.81
C LYS A 371 16.36 -11.85 -14.20
N TYR A 372 15.26 -12.02 -14.91
CA TYR A 372 14.04 -12.69 -14.47
C TYR A 372 13.50 -13.60 -15.58
N LEU A 373 12.50 -14.43 -15.30
CA LEU A 373 12.04 -15.44 -16.27
C LEU A 373 11.36 -14.82 -17.50
N ALA A 374 10.69 -13.67 -17.34
CA ALA A 374 10.05 -12.94 -18.44
C ALA A 374 10.97 -11.89 -19.12
N GLY A 375 12.21 -11.73 -18.66
CA GLY A 375 13.15 -10.75 -19.19
C GLY A 375 13.86 -9.98 -18.07
N ASN A 376 13.92 -8.65 -18.18
CA ASN A 376 14.61 -7.81 -17.18
C ASN A 376 13.67 -7.13 -16.17
N ALA A 377 12.36 -7.25 -16.35
CA ALA A 377 11.35 -6.82 -15.39
C ALA A 377 10.92 -7.99 -14.50
N PHE A 378 10.71 -7.71 -13.22
CA PHE A 378 10.14 -8.67 -12.27
C PHE A 378 8.65 -8.78 -12.52
N THR A 379 8.15 -10.00 -12.70
CA THR A 379 6.73 -10.23 -13.03
C THR A 379 6.08 -11.16 -12.01
N PHE A 380 4.75 -11.31 -12.09
CA PHE A 380 4.04 -12.31 -11.29
C PHE A 380 4.57 -13.73 -11.54
N ALA A 381 5.12 -14.03 -12.72
CA ALA A 381 5.72 -15.33 -13.00
C ALA A 381 6.93 -15.63 -12.10
N ASP A 382 7.68 -14.61 -11.66
CA ASP A 382 8.78 -14.78 -10.71
C ASP A 382 8.23 -14.86 -9.27
N LEU A 383 7.31 -13.97 -8.91
CA LEU A 383 6.67 -13.92 -7.59
C LEU A 383 5.99 -15.26 -7.23
N SER A 384 5.35 -15.89 -8.20
CA SER A 384 4.60 -17.14 -8.04
C SER A 384 5.49 -18.35 -7.73
N HIS A 385 6.82 -18.27 -7.89
CA HIS A 385 7.73 -19.35 -7.49
C HIS A 385 7.98 -19.40 -5.97
N LEU A 386 7.73 -18.32 -5.24
CA LEU A 386 8.10 -18.20 -3.83
C LEU A 386 7.40 -19.20 -2.90
N PRO A 387 6.08 -19.45 -2.99
CA PRO A 387 5.39 -20.33 -2.04
C PRO A 387 5.97 -21.74 -1.99
N PHE A 388 6.05 -22.43 -3.13
CA PHE A 388 6.68 -23.75 -3.20
C PHE A 388 8.20 -23.68 -3.15
N GLY A 389 8.81 -22.62 -3.69
CA GLY A 389 10.25 -22.45 -3.68
C GLY A 389 10.81 -22.40 -2.27
N GLN A 390 10.11 -21.80 -1.31
CA GLN A 390 10.55 -21.77 0.09
C GLN A 390 10.60 -23.18 0.70
N ILE A 391 9.55 -23.99 0.49
CA ILE A 391 9.52 -25.37 0.96
C ILE A 391 10.63 -26.18 0.30
N ILE A 392 10.78 -26.05 -1.02
CA ILE A 392 11.85 -26.72 -1.76
C ILE A 392 13.21 -26.30 -1.20
N ASN A 393 13.45 -25.01 -0.98
CA ASN A 393 14.72 -24.49 -0.47
C ASN A 393 15.01 -24.93 0.96
N HIS A 394 13.99 -25.12 1.80
CA HIS A 394 14.14 -25.65 3.15
C HIS A 394 14.65 -27.10 3.12
N PHE A 395 14.02 -27.97 2.33
CA PHE A 395 14.36 -29.39 2.30
C PHE A 395 15.53 -29.74 1.37
N TYR A 396 15.67 -29.00 0.27
CA TYR A 396 16.55 -29.28 -0.87
C TYR A 396 17.19 -27.98 -1.42
N PRO A 397 17.95 -27.23 -0.61
CA PRO A 397 18.54 -25.94 -1.02
C PRO A 397 19.47 -26.05 -2.23
N GLU A 398 20.01 -27.23 -2.51
CA GLU A 398 20.83 -27.52 -3.69
C GLU A 398 20.09 -27.29 -5.02
N ILE A 399 18.76 -27.40 -5.05
CA ILE A 399 17.97 -27.14 -6.26
C ILE A 399 18.16 -25.70 -6.74
N PHE A 400 18.21 -24.73 -5.83
CA PHE A 400 18.42 -23.32 -6.18
C PHE A 400 19.89 -22.90 -6.12
N SER A 401 20.72 -23.54 -5.30
CA SER A 401 22.11 -23.10 -5.08
C SER A 401 23.16 -23.72 -6.00
N SER A 402 22.83 -24.79 -6.74
CA SER A 402 23.80 -25.49 -7.59
C SER A 402 24.22 -24.73 -8.85
N GLN A 403 23.37 -23.82 -9.35
CA GLN A 403 23.62 -23.06 -10.58
C GLN A 403 23.68 -21.56 -10.25
N PRO A 404 24.68 -20.80 -10.74
CA PRO A 404 24.96 -19.46 -10.25
C PRO A 404 23.87 -18.43 -10.59
N HIS A 405 23.27 -18.47 -11.78
CA HIS A 405 22.24 -17.49 -12.16
C HIS A 405 20.88 -17.84 -11.54
N VAL A 406 20.55 -19.14 -11.42
CA VAL A 406 19.40 -19.60 -10.63
C VAL A 406 19.53 -19.16 -9.18
N LYS A 407 20.71 -19.35 -8.57
CA LYS A 407 20.94 -18.93 -7.19
C LYS A 407 20.74 -17.43 -7.03
N LEU A 408 21.33 -16.63 -7.90
CA LEU A 408 21.19 -15.17 -7.85
C LEU A 408 19.72 -14.75 -7.99
N TRP A 409 18.98 -15.35 -8.92
CA TRP A 409 17.56 -15.09 -9.10
C TRP A 409 16.76 -15.44 -7.84
N TRP A 410 16.98 -16.64 -7.28
CA TRP A 410 16.30 -17.10 -6.06
C TRP A 410 16.59 -16.19 -4.86
N ASP A 411 17.87 -15.89 -4.61
CA ASP A 411 18.29 -14.98 -3.53
C ASP A 411 17.62 -13.61 -3.70
N THR A 412 17.52 -13.11 -4.94
CA THR A 412 16.91 -11.82 -5.25
C THR A 412 15.41 -11.82 -4.93
N ILE A 413 14.66 -12.79 -5.45
CA ILE A 413 13.19 -12.82 -5.30
C ILE A 413 12.77 -13.17 -3.86
N SER A 414 13.55 -14.00 -3.16
CA SER A 414 13.26 -14.39 -1.77
C SER A 414 13.68 -13.33 -0.74
N SER A 415 14.51 -12.35 -1.13
CA SER A 415 14.88 -11.23 -0.26
C SER A 415 13.85 -10.09 -0.19
N ARG A 416 12.75 -10.17 -0.96
CA ARG A 416 11.73 -9.12 -1.03
C ARG A 416 11.02 -8.96 0.32
N ASP A 417 10.73 -7.71 0.70
CA ASP A 417 10.11 -7.42 1.99
C ASP A 417 8.66 -7.89 2.07
N SER A 418 7.95 -7.88 0.93
CA SER A 418 6.64 -8.52 0.77
C SER A 418 6.69 -10.00 1.14
N TRP A 419 7.72 -10.72 0.68
CA TRP A 419 7.91 -12.14 0.96
C TRP A 419 8.27 -12.42 2.42
N LYS A 420 9.22 -11.66 2.98
CA LYS A 420 9.54 -11.74 4.41
C LYS A 420 8.31 -11.50 5.28
N SER A 421 7.43 -10.60 4.85
CA SER A 421 6.17 -10.31 5.57
C SER A 421 5.17 -11.46 5.46
N THR A 422 5.06 -12.09 4.28
CA THR A 422 4.23 -13.30 4.08
C THR A 422 4.69 -14.48 4.92
N LEU A 423 6.00 -14.69 5.08
CA LEU A 423 6.55 -15.78 5.90
C LEU A 423 6.15 -15.65 7.38
N LYS A 424 6.06 -14.43 7.91
CA LYS A 424 5.58 -14.19 9.28
C LYS A 424 4.12 -14.61 9.49
N LEU A 425 3.30 -14.59 8.43
CA LEU A 425 1.88 -14.93 8.47
C LEU A 425 1.60 -16.42 8.19
N THR A 426 2.41 -17.03 7.32
CA THR A 426 2.22 -18.41 6.85
C THR A 426 3.07 -19.43 7.62
N GLY A 427 3.99 -18.96 8.48
CA GLY A 427 4.92 -19.77 9.25
C GLY A 427 6.26 -19.93 8.52
N GLU A 428 7.36 -19.84 9.27
CA GLU A 428 8.69 -20.15 8.74
C GLU A 428 8.84 -21.67 8.66
N TYR A 429 9.27 -22.16 7.48
CA TYR A 429 9.82 -23.51 7.31
C TYR A 429 11.33 -23.44 7.41
#